data_AF-A0AAV0B4N0-F1
#
_entry.id   AF-A0AAV0B4N0-F1
#
_cell.length_a   1.000
_cell.length_b   1.000
_cell.length_c   1.000
_cell.angle_alpha   90.00
_cell.angle_beta   90.00
_cell.angle_gamma   90.00
#
_symmetry.space_group_name_H-M   'P 1'
#
loop_
_entity.id
_entity.type
_entity.pdbx_description
1 polymer ?
#
loop_
_entity_poly.entity_id
_entity_poly.type
_entity_poly.pdbx_seq_one_letter_code
_entity_poly.pdbx_strand_id
1 'polypeptide(L)'
;DPFLYNFFIQSQASYSCLSRYIVLKDETNHTVVDLQNIANLASSGFQRATKTVEIATPRYYANLVATRAKKWDMLDDNGSTVFTTNS
;
A
#
# COMPACT_ATOMS: atom_id res chain seq x y z
N ASP A 1 9.44 -7.81 -19.20
CA ASP A 1 10.81 -8.32 -19.15
C ASP A 1 10.74 -9.77 -18.65
N PRO A 2 11.09 -10.77 -19.48
CA PRO A 2 10.99 -12.19 -19.11
C PRO A 2 11.95 -12.61 -17.98
N PHE A 3 12.95 -11.79 -17.64
CA PHE A 3 13.90 -12.07 -16.54
C PHE A 3 13.45 -11.49 -15.20
N LEU A 4 12.41 -10.65 -15.20
CA LEU A 4 11.92 -10.02 -14.00
C LEU A 4 10.98 -10.95 -13.26
N TYR A 5 11.33 -11.27 -12.01
CA TYR A 5 10.53 -12.14 -11.16
C TYR A 5 9.26 -11.41 -10.70
N ASN A 6 8.15 -11.67 -11.39
CA ASN A 6 6.86 -11.04 -11.14
C ASN A 6 5.71 -12.06 -11.18
N PHE A 7 4.60 -11.71 -10.53
CA PHE A 7 3.38 -12.51 -10.55
C PHE A 7 2.15 -11.63 -10.32
N PHE A 8 0.98 -12.13 -10.71
CA PHE A 8 -0.31 -11.48 -10.48
C PHE A 8 -1.11 -12.27 -9.45
N ILE A 9 -1.79 -11.56 -8.55
CA ILE A 9 -2.68 -12.14 -7.55
C ILE A 9 -4.04 -11.49 -7.62
N GLN A 10 -5.07 -12.33 -7.56
CA GLN A 10 -6.44 -11.93 -7.28
C GLN A 10 -6.79 -12.38 -5.86
N SER A 11 -6.65 -11.47 -4.89
CA SER A 11 -6.85 -11.78 -3.47
C SER A 11 -8.32 -11.65 -3.03
N GLN A 12 -9.16 -10.94 -3.79
CA GLN A 12 -10.52 -10.57 -3.43
C GLN A 12 -11.58 -11.25 -4.33
N ALA A 13 -12.70 -11.68 -3.73
CA ALA A 13 -13.70 -12.53 -4.37
C ALA A 13 -14.55 -11.86 -5.48
N SER A 14 -14.51 -10.53 -5.63
CA SER A 14 -15.51 -9.81 -6.46
C SER A 14 -15.01 -8.51 -7.10
N TYR A 15 -13.75 -8.44 -7.53
CA TYR A 15 -13.23 -7.29 -8.28
C TYR A 15 -12.38 -7.75 -9.47
N SER A 16 -12.47 -7.00 -10.56
CA SER A 16 -11.81 -7.27 -11.85
C SER A 16 -10.32 -6.90 -11.89
N CYS A 17 -9.77 -6.27 -10.85
CA CYS A 17 -8.39 -5.77 -10.87
C CYS A 17 -7.42 -6.80 -10.27
N LEU A 18 -6.41 -7.17 -11.07
CA LEU A 18 -5.32 -8.06 -10.68
C LEU A 18 -4.15 -7.23 -10.15
N SER A 19 -3.73 -7.48 -8.91
CA SER A 19 -2.55 -6.83 -8.34
C SER A 19 -1.28 -7.49 -8.86
N ARG A 20 -0.36 -6.69 -9.41
CA ARG A 20 0.96 -7.13 -9.85
C ARG A 20 1.99 -6.96 -8.72
N TYR A 21 2.66 -8.05 -8.38
CA TYR A 21 3.82 -8.06 -7.48
C TYR A 21 5.09 -8.26 -8.29
N ILE A 22 6.13 -7.49 -7.97
CA ILE A 22 7.45 -7.54 -8.59
C ILE A 22 8.45 -7.69 -7.47
N VAL A 23 9.27 -8.74 -7.52
CA VAL A 23 10.37 -8.92 -6.57
C VAL A 23 11.58 -8.19 -7.12
N LEU A 24 12.02 -7.18 -6.38
CA LEU A 24 13.19 -6.37 -6.75
C LEU A 24 14.48 -6.95 -6.16
N LYS A 25 14.36 -7.60 -4.99
CA LYS A 25 15.48 -8.16 -4.24
C LYS A 25 14.96 -9.33 -3.41
N ASP A 26 15.64 -10.46 -3.49
CA ASP A 26 15.41 -11.63 -2.64
C ASP A 26 16.77 -12.21 -2.23
N GLU A 27 17.03 -12.23 -0.92
CA GLU A 27 18.25 -12.82 -0.32
C GLU A 27 17.98 -14.20 0.29
N THR A 28 16.70 -14.56 0.36
CA THR A 28 16.16 -15.73 1.07
C THR A 28 15.82 -16.88 0.13
N ASN A 29 16.04 -16.71 -1.18
CA ASN A 29 15.74 -17.67 -2.24
C ASN A 29 14.32 -18.24 -2.12
N HIS A 30 13.33 -17.36 -1.94
CA HIS A 30 11.95 -17.77 -1.78
C HIS A 30 11.36 -18.27 -3.09
N THR A 31 10.65 -19.38 -3.02
CA THR A 31 9.95 -19.91 -4.19
C THR A 31 8.76 -19.01 -4.54
N VAL A 32 8.30 -19.10 -5.79
CA VAL A 32 7.15 -18.31 -6.28
C VAL A 32 5.91 -18.60 -5.40
N VAL A 33 5.73 -19.86 -5.02
CA VAL A 33 4.60 -20.33 -4.21
C VAL A 33 4.63 -19.71 -2.82
N ASP A 34 5.80 -19.64 -2.20
CA ASP A 34 5.95 -19.02 -0.87
C ASP A 34 5.58 -17.54 -0.91
N LEU A 35 6.07 -16.82 -1.91
CA LEU A 35 5.78 -15.39 -2.08
C LEU A 35 4.31 -15.12 -2.41
N GLN A 36 3.67 -16.00 -3.18
CA GLN A 36 2.24 -15.92 -3.44
C GLN A 36 1.41 -16.16 -2.16
N ASN A 37 1.81 -17.14 -1.35
CA ASN A 37 1.15 -17.43 -0.07
C ASN A 37 1.30 -16.26 0.92
N ILE A 38 2.50 -15.69 1.04
CA ILE A 38 2.77 -14.52 1.87
C ILE A 38 1.94 -13.32 1.41
N ALA A 39 1.90 -13.05 0.10
CA ALA A 39 1.13 -11.93 -0.44
C ALA A 39 -0.38 -12.11 -0.23
N ASN A 40 -0.90 -13.33 -0.35
CA ASN A 40 -2.30 -13.66 -0.04
C ASN A 40 -2.60 -13.48 1.45
N LEU A 41 -1.75 -13.99 2.34
CA LEU A 41 -1.89 -13.84 3.79
C LEU A 41 -1.81 -12.37 4.22
N ALA A 42 -0.87 -11.61 3.65
CA ALA A 42 -0.73 -10.18 3.92
C ALA A 42 -1.96 -9.38 3.47
N SER A 43 -2.67 -9.83 2.44
CA SER A 43 -3.91 -9.20 1.95
C SER A 43 -5.14 -9.52 2.80
N SER A 44 -5.15 -10.65 3.51
CA SER A 44 -6.24 -11.06 4.41
C SER A 44 -6.10 -10.52 5.84
N GLY A 45 -4.89 -10.15 6.26
CA GLY A 45 -4.61 -9.58 7.60
C GLY A 45 -5.08 -8.13 7.84
N PHE A 46 -5.93 -7.58 6.98
CA PHE A 46 -6.36 -6.19 7.07
C PHE A 46 -7.37 -5.98 8.21
N GLN A 47 -6.94 -5.41 9.33
CA GLN A 47 -7.77 -5.29 10.55
C GLN A 47 -9.00 -4.38 10.41
N ARG A 48 -9.05 -3.50 9.40
CA ARG A 48 -10.16 -2.53 9.24
C ARG A 48 -11.31 -3.04 8.38
N ALA A 49 -11.18 -4.19 7.73
CA ALA A 49 -12.28 -4.82 7.01
C ALA A 49 -12.14 -6.34 7.06
N THR A 50 -13.23 -7.06 7.28
CA THR A 50 -13.29 -8.53 7.19
C THR A 50 -13.31 -9.04 5.74
N LYS A 51 -12.63 -8.32 4.85
CA LYS A 51 -12.53 -8.59 3.42
C LYS A 51 -11.07 -8.55 3.02
N THR A 52 -10.67 -9.51 2.21
CA THR A 52 -9.34 -9.50 1.60
C THR A 52 -9.22 -8.26 0.72
N VAL A 53 -8.17 -7.47 0.97
CA VAL A 53 -7.92 -6.24 0.22
C VAL A 53 -7.19 -6.58 -1.07
N GLU A 54 -7.45 -5.81 -2.13
CA GLU A 54 -6.75 -5.92 -3.41
C GLU A 54 -5.23 -5.86 -3.29
N ILE A 55 -4.73 -5.21 -2.24
CA ILE A 55 -3.33 -4.87 -2.03
C ILE A 55 -2.89 -5.34 -0.65
N ALA A 56 -1.62 -5.73 -0.51
CA ALA A 56 -1.08 -6.12 0.78
C ALA A 56 -1.34 -5.04 1.85
N THR A 57 -1.86 -5.45 3.00
CA THR A 57 -2.16 -4.60 4.17
C THR A 57 -1.09 -3.55 4.49
N PRO A 58 0.23 -3.86 4.53
CA PRO A 58 1.26 -2.84 4.80
C PRO A 58 1.27 -1.70 3.77
N ARG A 59 1.01 -1.98 2.49
CA ARG A 59 0.94 -0.94 1.45
C ARG A 59 -0.28 -0.04 1.65
N TYR A 60 -1.39 -0.62 2.10
CA TYR A 60 -2.58 0.16 2.43
C TYR A 60 -2.32 1.15 3.58
N TYR A 61 -1.66 0.68 4.65
CA TYR A 61 -1.30 1.55 5.77
C TYR A 61 -0.29 2.63 5.39
N ALA A 62 0.71 2.32 4.58
CA ALA A 62 1.66 3.31 4.07
C ALA A 62 0.95 4.44 3.30
N ASN A 63 -0.03 4.11 2.47
CA ASN A 63 -0.81 5.11 1.74
C ASN A 63 -1.66 5.99 2.69
N LEU A 64 -2.25 5.39 3.72
CA LEU A 64 -3.01 6.12 4.73
C LEU A 64 -2.12 7.11 5.50
N VAL A 65 -0.91 6.69 5.87
CA VAL A 65 0.09 7.55 6.53
C VAL A 65 0.52 8.68 5.60
N ALA A 66 0.87 8.39 4.35
CA ALA A 66 1.26 9.41 3.37
C ALA A 66 0.13 10.42 3.11
N THR A 67 -1.11 9.95 3.00
CA THR A 67 -2.29 10.80 2.85
C THR A 67 -2.49 11.68 4.09
N ARG A 68 -2.25 11.15 5.29
CA ARG A 68 -2.36 11.92 6.54
C ARG A 68 -1.24 12.95 6.69
N ALA A 69 0.00 12.59 6.34
CA ALA A 69 1.13 13.50 6.35
C ALA A 69 0.90 14.68 5.39
N LYS A 70 0.44 14.40 4.16
CA LYS A 70 0.07 15.45 3.20
C LYS A 70 -1.00 16.40 3.72
N LYS A 71 -1.98 15.88 4.47
CA LYS A 71 -3.00 16.72 5.11
C LYS A 71 -2.42 17.64 6.19
N TRP A 72 -1.39 17.21 6.93
CA TRP A 72 -0.75 18.05 7.93
C TRP A 72 0.11 19.14 7.30
N ASP A 73 0.90 18.79 6.27
CA ASP A 73 1.69 19.74 5.49
C ASP A 73 0.81 20.87 4.90
N MET A 74 -0.35 20.50 4.34
CA MET A 74 -1.33 21.47 3.83
C MET A 74 -2.02 22.32 4.91
N LEU A 75 -2.06 21.87 6.16
CA LEU A 75 -2.61 22.66 7.28
C LEU A 75 -1.58 23.65 7.83
N ASP A 76 -0.30 23.29 7.83
CA ASP A 76 0.79 24.18 8.27
C ASP A 76 0.95 25.38 7.31
N ASP A 77 0.74 25.19 6.00
CA ASP A 77 0.78 26.28 5.01
C ASP A 77 -0.42 27.25 5.16
N ASN A 78 -1.57 26.75 5.63
CA ASN A 78 -2.76 27.56 5.91
C ASN A 78 -2.71 28.32 7.25
N GLY A 79 -1.77 27.97 8.15
CA GLY A 79 -1.56 28.66 9.43
C GLY A 79 -0.70 29.93 9.34
N SER A 80 -0.11 30.23 8.17
CA SER A 80 0.81 31.35 7.99
C SER A 80 0.18 32.66 7.46
N THR A 81 -1.12 32.67 7.16
CA THR A 81 -1.82 33.89 6.73
C THR A 81 -2.75 34.41 7.83
N VAL A 82 -2.60 35.71 8.16
CA VAL A 82 -3.39 36.52 9.11
C VAL A 82 -2.87 36.60 10.57
N PHE A 83 -1.72 37.24 10.75
CA PHE A 83 -1.48 38.16 11.88
C PHE A 83 -0.66 39.38 11.40
N THR A 84 -1.26 40.21 10.55
CA THR A 84 -0.81 41.59 10.36
C THR A 84 -1.84 42.49 11.04
N THR A 85 -1.58 42.83 12.30
CA THR A 85 -2.29 43.90 13.03
C THR A 85 -1.92 45.24 12.38
N ASN A 86 -2.86 45.88 11.72
CA ASN A 86 -2.71 47.28 11.32
C ASN A 86 -2.77 48.16 12.58
N SER A 87 -1.65 48.81 12.91
CA SER A 87 -1.54 49.92 13.85
C SER A 87 -1.50 51.24 13.10
#